data_AF-A0A0V0XWZ8-F1
#
_entry.id   AF-A0A0V0XWZ8-F1
#
_cell.length_a   1.000
_cell.length_b   1.000
_cell.length_c   1.000
_cell.angle_alpha   90.00
_cell.angle_beta   90.00
_cell.angle_gamma   90.00
#
_symmetry.space_group_name_H-M   'P 1'
#
loop_
_entity.id
_entity.type
_entity.pdbx_description
1 polymer ?
#
loop_
_entity_poly.entity_id
_entity_poly.type
_entity_poly.pdbx_seq_one_letter_code
_entity_poly.pdbx_strand_id
1 'polypeptide(L)'
;MYTEDKIVPTILGQDVDLDCSVEAAPKPKVKWMDNKEREIKDSRPRFHILSNHTLRISAVTAKDAGLYFCHVNNKYGLNRAKRKLEFLVELKPAKAIIDANSKFNLFCEAKADDRLEIEYLWYRDQILLNNASDDAYRIDIPNKLEIVKPRGRHSGIYTCVSKTKVDILKSKMQLIVKDVPESPKLLSIDCNERRALVRWAAAYDNHEPIKKYTVEYETAFHKNVWIPALTEEQTDQKTFEAVINLSPWVNYTFRVIASNKRGDGTPGYLKATCQTPPSYPYTNPKNVSAAGTEKDNLPMSKEECNGERFRYLIRYRLDEPGASWEEFEVEDPLQDHVVIRDQPTFRKYVVQVQAVNAIGRSLMTPEMYIGYSGQDIPVAAPENVKVTEVINSTSIVLEWDHVDPDSVRGHFYGYKILCWLINDAGKRVTDKPKVTLAPPTERTAVLKDLQPMSTYQTAVLAYNSMHDGPTSSWIYITTPEGRTTEQEKEEETWVPYPRSFYLYETAKPATRYEISIWAETGGGEGEKAYKIILLNRK
;
A
#
# COMPACT_ATOMS: atom_id res chain seq x y z
N MET A 1 -19.32 5.76 -77.52
CA MET A 1 -18.59 5.60 -76.26
C MET A 1 -19.63 5.38 -75.17
N TYR A 2 -19.62 4.22 -74.50
CA TYR A 2 -20.57 3.88 -73.45
C TYR A 2 -20.34 4.80 -72.26
N THR A 3 -21.29 5.67 -71.94
CA THR A 3 -21.23 6.51 -70.75
C THR A 3 -21.35 5.63 -69.51
N GLU A 4 -20.51 5.88 -68.51
CA GLU A 4 -20.50 5.16 -67.23
C GLU A 4 -21.89 5.02 -66.61
N ASP A 5 -22.13 3.85 -66.02
CA ASP A 5 -23.31 3.58 -65.21
C ASP A 5 -23.28 4.48 -63.96
N LYS A 6 -24.13 5.50 -63.93
CA LYS A 6 -24.24 6.40 -62.77
C LYS A 6 -25.43 5.97 -61.90
N ILE A 7 -25.11 5.49 -60.70
CA ILE A 7 -26.10 5.19 -59.66
C ILE A 7 -26.51 6.51 -59.01
N VAL A 8 -27.81 6.75 -58.89
CA VAL A 8 -28.38 7.90 -58.21
C VAL A 8 -29.05 7.40 -56.93
N PRO A 9 -28.40 7.57 -55.77
CA PRO A 9 -28.99 7.21 -54.49
C PRO A 9 -30.13 8.16 -54.13
N THR A 10 -31.24 7.62 -53.59
CA THR A 10 -32.39 8.44 -53.17
C THR A 10 -33.06 7.93 -51.89
N ILE A 11 -33.81 8.79 -51.22
CA ILE A 11 -34.65 8.45 -50.06
C ILE A 11 -36.12 8.51 -50.49
N LEU A 12 -36.96 7.59 -50.00
CA LEU A 12 -38.39 7.59 -50.34
C LEU A 12 -39.10 8.89 -49.93
N GLY A 13 -39.99 9.36 -50.79
CA GLY A 13 -40.76 10.60 -50.62
C GLY A 13 -39.98 11.88 -50.92
N GLN A 14 -38.69 11.81 -51.24
CA GLN A 14 -37.91 12.95 -51.72
C GLN A 14 -38.07 13.13 -53.24
N ASP A 15 -37.66 14.29 -53.74
CA ASP A 15 -37.52 14.52 -55.18
C ASP A 15 -36.10 14.10 -55.61
N VAL A 16 -35.99 13.47 -56.77
CA VAL A 16 -34.69 13.05 -57.33
C VAL A 16 -34.49 13.56 -58.74
N ASP A 17 -33.25 13.96 -59.03
CA ASP A 17 -32.83 14.45 -60.33
C ASP A 17 -31.86 13.47 -61.00
N LEU A 18 -32.28 12.94 -62.14
CA LEU A 18 -31.46 12.12 -63.02
C LEU A 18 -30.85 13.02 -64.09
N ASP A 19 -29.61 13.44 -63.86
CA ASP A 19 -28.91 14.34 -64.78
C ASP A 19 -28.57 13.66 -66.13
N CYS A 20 -28.78 14.39 -67.23
CA CYS A 20 -28.30 14.05 -68.55
C CYS A 20 -27.60 15.25 -69.19
N SER A 21 -26.31 15.39 -68.88
CA SER A 21 -25.41 16.34 -69.54
C SER A 21 -25.15 15.90 -70.99
N VAL A 22 -25.45 16.78 -71.96
CA VAL A 22 -25.34 16.49 -73.40
C VAL A 22 -24.54 17.56 -74.14
N GLU A 23 -23.52 17.13 -74.86
CA GLU A 23 -22.74 17.97 -75.80
C GLU A 23 -22.88 17.41 -77.22
N ALA A 24 -23.55 18.14 -78.12
CA ALA A 24 -23.66 17.76 -79.52
C ALA A 24 -23.88 18.95 -80.45
N ALA A 25 -23.30 18.88 -81.66
CA ALA A 25 -23.50 19.84 -82.74
C ALA A 25 -23.91 19.10 -84.02
N PRO A 26 -25.04 19.45 -84.69
CA PRO A 26 -26.11 20.38 -84.28
C PRO A 26 -26.84 20.01 -82.98
N LYS A 27 -27.74 20.90 -82.51
CA LYS A 27 -28.56 20.68 -81.31
C LYS A 27 -29.29 19.32 -81.37
N PRO A 28 -29.11 18.44 -80.36
CA PRO A 28 -29.72 17.11 -80.35
C PRO A 28 -31.16 17.15 -79.81
N LYS A 29 -31.94 16.10 -80.10
CA LYS A 29 -33.20 15.78 -79.42
C LYS A 29 -32.93 14.81 -78.28
N VAL A 30 -33.33 15.16 -77.06
CA VAL A 30 -33.15 14.34 -75.86
C VAL A 30 -34.49 13.75 -75.42
N LYS A 31 -34.51 12.45 -75.12
CA LYS A 31 -35.67 11.70 -74.63
C LYS A 31 -35.27 10.82 -73.46
N TRP A 32 -36.15 10.67 -72.48
CA TRP A 32 -35.96 9.72 -71.39
C TRP A 32 -36.80 8.47 -71.59
N MET A 33 -36.21 7.31 -71.33
CA MET A 33 -36.86 6.00 -71.39
C MET A 33 -36.82 5.35 -70.00
N ASP A 34 -37.90 4.65 -69.63
CA ASP A 34 -37.94 3.85 -68.40
C ASP A 34 -37.25 2.49 -68.56
N ASN A 35 -37.25 1.68 -67.50
CA ASN A 35 -36.63 0.36 -67.47
C ASN A 35 -37.19 -0.65 -68.50
N LYS A 36 -38.32 -0.35 -69.13
CA LYS A 36 -38.97 -1.15 -70.18
C LYS A 36 -38.80 -0.53 -71.57
N GLU A 37 -37.87 0.39 -71.75
CA GLU A 37 -37.62 1.11 -73.01
C GLU A 37 -38.87 1.88 -73.50
N ARG A 38 -39.72 2.35 -72.56
CA ARG A 38 -40.89 3.19 -72.90
C ARG A 38 -40.55 4.65 -72.66
N GLU A 39 -40.90 5.49 -73.63
CA GLU A 39 -40.71 6.94 -73.53
C GLU A 39 -41.47 7.51 -72.32
N ILE A 40 -40.75 8.28 -71.52
CA ILE A 40 -41.28 9.06 -70.41
C ILE A 40 -41.72 10.40 -71.00
N LYS A 41 -43.03 10.60 -71.05
CA LYS A 41 -43.67 11.84 -71.52
C LYS A 41 -44.22 12.60 -70.31
N ASP A 42 -44.35 13.93 -70.44
CA ASP A 42 -44.92 14.82 -69.41
C ASP A 42 -46.37 14.46 -69.00
N SER A 43 -47.03 13.53 -69.69
CA SER A 43 -48.33 13.00 -69.30
C SER A 43 -48.28 12.05 -68.09
N ARG A 44 -47.09 11.67 -67.60
CA ARG A 44 -46.94 10.84 -66.39
C ARG A 44 -46.85 11.75 -65.16
N PRO A 45 -47.84 11.72 -64.24
CA PRO A 45 -47.77 12.51 -63.02
C PRO A 45 -46.54 12.15 -62.19
N ARG A 46 -45.86 13.16 -61.62
CA ARG A 46 -44.57 13.13 -60.89
C ARG A 46 -43.28 13.10 -61.73
N PHE A 47 -43.33 12.83 -63.03
CA PHE A 47 -42.14 12.81 -63.89
C PHE A 47 -42.06 14.09 -64.72
N HIS A 48 -40.97 14.84 -64.59
CA HIS A 48 -40.79 16.13 -65.26
C HIS A 48 -39.42 16.19 -65.94
N ILE A 49 -39.39 16.49 -67.24
CA ILE A 49 -38.15 16.73 -67.96
C ILE A 49 -37.86 18.23 -67.93
N LEU A 50 -36.79 18.61 -67.23
CA LEU A 50 -36.37 20.00 -67.06
C LEU A 50 -35.71 20.56 -68.34
N SER A 51 -35.61 21.88 -68.44
CA SER A 51 -35.04 22.57 -69.61
C SER A 51 -33.57 22.21 -69.91
N ASN A 52 -32.84 21.76 -68.89
CA ASN A 52 -31.46 21.27 -68.97
C ASN A 52 -31.36 19.76 -69.28
N HIS A 53 -32.45 19.12 -69.71
CA HIS A 53 -32.54 17.69 -70.02
C HIS A 53 -32.47 16.73 -68.83
N THR A 54 -32.43 17.23 -67.59
CA THR A 54 -32.55 16.41 -66.37
C THR A 54 -33.96 15.86 -66.21
N LEU A 55 -34.08 14.58 -65.85
CA LEU A 55 -35.37 13.99 -65.46
C LEU A 55 -35.55 14.10 -63.94
N ARG A 56 -36.51 14.91 -63.51
CA ARG A 56 -36.95 15.01 -62.12
C ARG A 56 -38.10 14.04 -61.86
N ILE A 57 -38.01 13.28 -60.77
CA ILE A 57 -39.08 12.43 -60.26
C ILE A 57 -39.44 12.94 -58.87
N SER A 58 -40.64 13.50 -58.72
CA SER A 58 -41.10 14.05 -57.44
C SER A 58 -41.72 12.98 -56.54
N ALA A 59 -41.50 13.12 -55.22
CA ALA A 59 -41.99 12.19 -54.19
C ALA A 59 -41.80 10.72 -54.58
N VAL A 60 -40.54 10.29 -54.71
CA VAL A 60 -40.19 8.97 -55.22
C VAL A 60 -40.77 7.83 -54.37
N THR A 61 -41.21 6.77 -55.04
CA THR A 61 -41.78 5.56 -54.43
C THR A 61 -40.94 4.35 -54.80
N ALA A 62 -41.05 3.25 -54.04
CA ALA A 62 -40.26 2.03 -54.27
C ALA A 62 -40.38 1.48 -55.71
N LYS A 63 -41.50 1.75 -56.40
CA LYS A 63 -41.75 1.34 -57.79
C LYS A 63 -40.95 2.12 -58.83
N ASP A 64 -40.46 3.29 -58.46
CA ASP A 64 -39.64 4.14 -59.32
C ASP A 64 -38.17 3.63 -59.36
N ALA A 65 -37.79 2.68 -58.50
CA ALA A 65 -36.48 2.04 -58.58
C ALA A 65 -36.27 1.35 -59.94
N GLY A 66 -35.05 1.46 -60.46
CA GLY A 66 -34.66 0.78 -61.68
C GLY A 66 -33.80 1.62 -62.61
N LEU A 67 -33.71 1.16 -63.86
CA LEU A 67 -32.90 1.79 -64.88
C LEU A 67 -33.70 2.82 -65.68
N TYR A 68 -33.05 3.95 -65.94
CA TYR A 68 -33.52 5.03 -66.79
C TYR A 68 -32.47 5.34 -67.84
N PHE A 69 -32.92 5.59 -69.07
CA PHE A 69 -32.04 5.84 -70.19
C PHE A 69 -32.32 7.21 -70.78
N CYS A 70 -31.29 8.04 -70.86
CA CYS A 70 -31.32 9.30 -71.61
C CYS A 70 -30.87 9.01 -73.05
N HIS A 71 -31.79 9.03 -74.00
CA HIS A 71 -31.54 8.85 -75.42
C HIS A 71 -31.35 10.20 -76.10
N VAL A 72 -30.19 10.36 -76.75
CA VAL A 72 -29.75 11.59 -77.39
C VAL A 72 -29.59 11.34 -78.88
N ASN A 73 -30.35 12.05 -79.71
CA ASN A 73 -30.35 11.85 -81.16
C ASN A 73 -30.08 13.15 -81.92
N ASN A 74 -29.19 13.09 -82.91
CA ASN A 74 -28.91 14.19 -83.85
C ASN A 74 -28.80 13.63 -85.28
N LYS A 75 -28.73 14.49 -86.31
CA LYS A 75 -28.64 14.08 -87.72
C LYS A 75 -27.46 13.15 -88.06
N TYR A 76 -26.44 13.10 -87.19
CA TYR A 76 -25.24 12.29 -87.39
C TYR A 76 -25.20 11.02 -86.53
N GLY A 77 -26.17 10.80 -85.63
CA GLY A 77 -26.20 9.57 -84.84
C GLY A 77 -27.03 9.64 -83.56
N LEU A 78 -27.15 8.46 -82.94
CA LEU A 78 -27.84 8.20 -81.68
C LEU A 78 -26.81 7.79 -80.62
N ASN A 79 -26.94 8.34 -79.41
CA ASN A 79 -26.21 7.90 -78.24
C ASN A 79 -27.16 7.76 -77.04
N ARG A 80 -26.76 7.01 -76.01
CA ARG A 80 -27.55 6.85 -74.79
C ARG A 80 -26.71 6.88 -73.53
N ALA A 81 -27.26 7.49 -72.48
CA ALA A 81 -26.71 7.45 -71.13
C ALA A 81 -27.61 6.71 -70.16
N LYS A 82 -27.02 5.94 -69.25
CA LYS A 82 -27.73 5.11 -68.27
C LYS A 82 -27.66 5.73 -66.88
N ARG A 83 -28.80 5.74 -66.19
CA ARG A 83 -28.94 6.10 -64.77
C ARG A 83 -29.67 4.99 -64.04
N LYS A 84 -29.18 4.58 -62.88
CA LYS A 84 -29.87 3.62 -62.01
C LYS A 84 -30.35 4.33 -60.77
N LEU A 85 -31.66 4.40 -60.57
CA LEU A 85 -32.24 4.92 -59.34
C LEU A 85 -32.25 3.80 -58.30
N GLU A 86 -31.54 4.01 -57.19
CA GLU A 86 -31.48 3.08 -56.06
C GLU A 86 -31.86 3.81 -54.77
N PHE A 87 -32.60 3.14 -53.90
CA PHE A 87 -32.93 3.69 -52.59
C PHE A 87 -31.77 3.52 -51.61
N LEU A 88 -31.59 4.45 -50.67
CA LEU A 88 -30.62 4.31 -49.58
C LEU A 88 -31.31 4.04 -48.25
N VAL A 89 -30.60 3.28 -47.42
CA VAL A 89 -30.81 3.19 -45.97
C VAL A 89 -29.79 4.08 -45.29
N GLU A 90 -30.24 4.82 -44.28
CA GLU A 90 -29.35 5.65 -43.49
C GLU A 90 -29.13 5.05 -42.11
N LEU A 91 -27.87 4.77 -41.79
CA LEU A 91 -27.42 4.38 -40.46
C LEU A 91 -26.68 5.58 -39.85
N LYS A 92 -27.23 6.15 -38.78
CA LYS A 92 -26.67 7.32 -38.11
C LYS A 92 -26.08 6.97 -36.74
N PRO A 93 -24.92 7.55 -36.37
CA PRO A 93 -23.99 8.32 -37.22
C PRO A 93 -23.22 7.43 -38.21
N ALA A 94 -22.35 8.01 -39.07
CA ALA A 94 -21.49 7.23 -39.98
C ALA A 94 -20.18 6.75 -39.32
N LYS A 95 -19.71 7.48 -38.30
CA LYS A 95 -18.61 7.09 -37.41
C LYS A 95 -18.92 7.52 -35.98
N ALA A 96 -18.63 6.66 -35.01
CA ALA A 96 -18.76 6.98 -33.60
C ALA A 96 -17.50 6.54 -32.85
N ILE A 97 -17.08 7.37 -31.90
CA ILE A 97 -16.02 7.04 -30.93
C ILE A 97 -16.67 7.13 -29.56
N ILE A 98 -16.68 6.01 -28.84
CA ILE A 98 -17.30 5.91 -27.52
C ILE A 98 -16.31 5.31 -26.51
N ASP A 99 -16.61 5.51 -25.24
CA ASP A 99 -15.87 4.87 -24.15
C ASP A 99 -16.46 3.51 -23.80
N ALA A 100 -15.62 2.56 -23.37
CA ALA A 100 -16.08 1.27 -22.89
C ALA A 100 -17.10 1.40 -21.73
N ASN A 101 -18.00 0.43 -21.64
CA ASN A 101 -19.15 0.40 -20.73
C ASN A 101 -20.19 1.52 -20.91
N SER A 102 -20.04 2.40 -21.91
CA SER A 102 -21.07 3.39 -22.24
C SER A 102 -22.17 2.76 -23.12
N LYS A 103 -23.44 2.99 -22.76
CA LYS A 103 -24.55 2.51 -23.59
C LYS A 103 -24.59 3.28 -24.91
N PHE A 104 -24.68 2.56 -26.03
CA PHE A 104 -24.72 3.15 -27.37
C PHE A 104 -25.85 2.57 -28.21
N ASN A 105 -26.54 3.42 -28.97
CA ASN A 105 -27.67 3.02 -29.80
C ASN A 105 -27.39 3.38 -31.26
N LEU A 106 -27.67 2.43 -32.15
CA LEU A 106 -27.65 2.59 -33.59
C LEU A 106 -29.08 2.53 -34.12
N PHE A 107 -29.46 3.53 -34.90
CA PHE A 107 -30.78 3.61 -35.52
C PHE A 107 -30.65 3.48 -37.04
N CYS A 108 -31.40 2.54 -37.59
CA CYS A 108 -31.45 2.29 -39.02
C CYS A 108 -32.77 2.79 -39.58
N GLU A 109 -32.72 3.89 -40.33
CA GLU A 109 -33.92 4.49 -40.91
C GLU A 109 -34.09 4.01 -42.35
N ALA A 110 -35.10 3.17 -42.56
CA ALA A 110 -35.56 2.73 -43.86
C ALA A 110 -37.06 3.03 -44.00
N LYS A 111 -37.47 3.46 -45.19
CA LYS A 111 -38.87 3.60 -45.55
C LYS A 111 -39.20 2.55 -46.61
N ALA A 112 -40.47 2.16 -46.69
CA ALA A 112 -40.99 1.31 -47.76
C ALA A 112 -42.43 1.74 -48.08
N ASP A 113 -42.98 1.25 -49.20
CA ASP A 113 -44.42 1.34 -49.49
C ASP A 113 -45.20 0.63 -48.38
N ASP A 114 -46.34 1.17 -47.95
CA ASP A 114 -47.13 0.65 -46.82
C ASP A 114 -47.55 -0.83 -46.96
N ARG A 115 -47.50 -1.39 -48.17
CA ARG A 115 -47.81 -2.81 -48.46
C ARG A 115 -46.61 -3.74 -48.35
N LEU A 116 -45.44 -3.22 -47.98
CA LEU A 116 -44.19 -3.95 -47.85
C LEU A 116 -43.73 -3.91 -46.39
N GLU A 117 -43.53 -5.08 -45.80
CA GLU A 117 -42.91 -5.19 -44.49
C GLU A 117 -41.38 -5.10 -44.63
N ILE A 118 -40.76 -4.31 -43.75
CA ILE A 118 -39.30 -4.16 -43.69
C ILE A 118 -38.75 -5.08 -42.61
N GLU A 119 -37.89 -6.00 -43.02
CA GLU A 119 -37.06 -6.84 -42.15
C GLU A 119 -35.69 -6.17 -41.93
N TYR A 120 -35.28 -6.01 -40.67
CA TYR A 120 -33.98 -5.41 -40.32
C TYR A 120 -33.01 -6.48 -39.83
N LEU A 121 -31.83 -6.55 -40.47
CA LEU A 121 -30.73 -7.44 -40.09
C LEU A 121 -29.49 -6.62 -39.76
N TRP A 122 -28.88 -6.90 -38.62
CA TRP A 122 -27.72 -6.19 -38.10
C TRP A 122 -26.48 -7.08 -38.18
N TYR A 123 -25.37 -6.52 -38.66
CA TYR A 123 -24.10 -7.22 -38.77
C TYR A 123 -22.97 -6.41 -38.12
N ARG A 124 -22.01 -7.09 -37.51
CA ARG A 124 -20.68 -6.54 -37.18
C ARG A 124 -19.63 -7.35 -37.95
N ASP A 125 -18.88 -6.69 -38.82
CA ASP A 125 -17.81 -7.33 -39.59
C ASP A 125 -18.26 -8.64 -40.28
N GLN A 126 -19.46 -8.60 -40.89
CA GLN A 126 -20.15 -9.74 -41.55
C GLN A 126 -20.78 -10.80 -40.63
N ILE A 127 -20.66 -10.68 -39.31
CA ILE A 127 -21.32 -11.58 -38.35
C ILE A 127 -22.72 -11.04 -38.03
N LEU A 128 -23.75 -11.87 -38.25
CA LEU A 128 -25.15 -11.53 -37.95
C LEU A 128 -25.35 -11.42 -36.43
N LEU A 129 -25.89 -10.29 -35.97
CA LEU A 129 -26.09 -9.98 -34.55
C LEU A 129 -27.49 -10.35 -34.04
N ASN A 130 -28.47 -10.49 -34.92
CA ASN A 130 -29.87 -10.75 -34.53
C ASN A 130 -30.06 -12.00 -33.67
N ASN A 131 -29.19 -13.01 -33.84
CA ASN A 131 -29.20 -14.26 -33.08
C ASN A 131 -27.87 -14.47 -32.33
N ALA A 132 -27.07 -13.42 -32.13
CA ALA A 132 -25.78 -13.55 -31.49
C ALA A 132 -25.95 -13.85 -29.99
N SER A 133 -25.14 -14.77 -29.47
CA SER A 133 -25.10 -15.16 -28.06
C SER A 133 -24.29 -14.17 -27.19
N ASP A 134 -24.01 -12.96 -27.68
CA ASP A 134 -23.25 -11.95 -26.96
C ASP A 134 -24.21 -10.97 -26.26
N ASP A 135 -24.26 -11.04 -24.93
CA ASP A 135 -25.14 -10.25 -24.06
C ASP A 135 -24.93 -8.72 -24.20
N ALA A 136 -23.87 -8.29 -24.88
CA ALA A 136 -23.62 -6.89 -25.18
C ALA A 136 -24.66 -6.28 -26.13
N TYR A 137 -25.28 -7.09 -27.00
CA TYR A 137 -26.22 -6.64 -28.03
C TYR A 137 -27.68 -6.87 -27.63
N ARG A 138 -28.52 -5.84 -27.79
CA ARG A 138 -29.97 -5.92 -27.58
C ARG A 138 -30.70 -5.30 -28.75
N ILE A 139 -31.72 -6.01 -29.25
CA ILE A 139 -32.58 -5.56 -30.35
C ILE A 139 -34.02 -5.68 -29.87
N ASP A 140 -34.44 -4.74 -29.02
CA ASP A 140 -35.81 -4.67 -28.53
C ASP A 140 -36.78 -4.18 -29.61
N ILE A 141 -36.27 -3.38 -30.55
CA ILE A 141 -36.99 -2.80 -31.68
C ILE A 141 -36.19 -3.12 -32.95
N PRO A 142 -36.78 -3.66 -34.03
CA PRO A 142 -36.03 -4.16 -35.19
C PRO A 142 -35.05 -3.14 -35.82
N ASN A 143 -35.42 -1.87 -35.84
CA ASN A 143 -34.63 -0.79 -36.44
C ASN A 143 -33.64 -0.12 -35.46
N LYS A 144 -33.53 -0.60 -34.22
CA LYS A 144 -32.62 -0.08 -33.19
C LYS A 144 -31.75 -1.20 -32.63
N LEU A 145 -30.44 -1.09 -32.85
CA LEU A 145 -29.44 -1.92 -32.17
C LEU A 145 -28.89 -1.18 -30.95
N GLU A 146 -29.07 -1.76 -29.77
CA GLU A 146 -28.54 -1.26 -28.50
C GLU A 146 -27.31 -2.07 -28.08
N ILE A 147 -26.24 -1.37 -27.69
CA ILE A 147 -24.99 -1.94 -27.18
C ILE A 147 -24.85 -1.48 -25.72
N VAL A 148 -25.09 -2.39 -24.76
CA VAL A 148 -25.31 -2.02 -23.35
C VAL A 148 -24.02 -1.83 -22.57
N LYS A 149 -22.98 -2.63 -22.86
CA LYS A 149 -21.67 -2.58 -22.22
C LYS A 149 -20.55 -2.85 -23.24
N PRO A 150 -20.31 -1.92 -24.17
CA PRO A 150 -19.27 -2.10 -25.18
C PRO A 150 -17.88 -2.20 -24.53
N ARG A 151 -17.00 -2.88 -25.24
CA ARG A 151 -15.60 -3.18 -24.91
C ARG A 151 -14.79 -3.04 -26.18
N GLY A 152 -13.47 -2.98 -26.09
CA GLY A 152 -12.57 -2.86 -27.25
C GLY A 152 -12.92 -3.82 -28.40
N ARG A 153 -13.21 -5.09 -28.07
CA ARG A 153 -13.63 -6.16 -29.00
C ARG A 153 -14.90 -5.90 -29.81
N HIS A 154 -15.71 -4.92 -29.40
CA HIS A 154 -16.95 -4.55 -30.10
C HIS A 154 -16.73 -3.40 -31.11
N SER A 155 -15.51 -2.88 -31.21
CA SER A 155 -15.11 -1.98 -32.30
C SER A 155 -15.16 -2.73 -33.63
N GLY A 156 -15.58 -2.05 -34.69
CA GLY A 156 -15.75 -2.67 -36.00
C GLY A 156 -16.71 -1.92 -36.91
N ILE A 157 -17.01 -2.53 -38.06
CA ILE A 157 -17.96 -1.98 -39.02
C ILE A 157 -19.33 -2.61 -38.78
N TYR A 158 -20.27 -1.79 -38.34
CA TYR A 158 -21.67 -2.17 -38.16
C TYR A 158 -22.42 -1.94 -39.47
N THR A 159 -23.14 -2.93 -39.94
CA THR A 159 -23.96 -2.85 -41.15
C THR A 159 -25.42 -3.12 -40.78
N CYS A 160 -26.30 -2.17 -41.06
CA CYS A 160 -27.73 -2.43 -41.09
C CYS A 160 -28.15 -2.85 -42.50
N VAL A 161 -28.92 -3.92 -42.59
CA VAL A 161 -29.54 -4.40 -43.82
C VAL A 161 -31.05 -4.31 -43.65
N SER A 162 -31.70 -3.50 -44.47
CA SER A 162 -33.17 -3.42 -44.53
C SER A 162 -33.65 -4.14 -45.77
N LYS A 163 -34.43 -5.19 -45.56
CA LYS A 163 -34.88 -6.12 -46.60
C LYS A 163 -36.40 -6.10 -46.69
N THR A 164 -36.91 -6.03 -47.91
CA THR A 164 -38.32 -6.26 -48.24
C THR A 164 -38.42 -7.45 -49.19
N LYS A 165 -39.63 -7.85 -49.57
CA LYS A 165 -39.82 -8.91 -50.59
C LYS A 165 -39.32 -8.54 -51.99
N VAL A 166 -38.95 -7.27 -52.23
CA VAL A 166 -38.57 -6.74 -53.55
C VAL A 166 -37.13 -6.22 -53.58
N ASP A 167 -36.63 -5.67 -52.46
CA ASP A 167 -35.34 -4.96 -52.44
C ASP A 167 -34.57 -5.20 -51.13
N ILE A 168 -33.25 -5.03 -51.19
CA ILE A 168 -32.32 -5.17 -50.07
C ILE A 168 -31.36 -4.00 -50.08
N LEU A 169 -31.44 -3.16 -49.05
CA LEU A 169 -30.59 -1.99 -48.87
C LEU A 169 -29.64 -2.20 -47.69
N LYS A 170 -28.43 -1.65 -47.79
CA LYS A 170 -27.40 -1.77 -46.75
C LYS A 170 -26.79 -0.43 -46.42
N SER A 171 -26.51 -0.19 -45.15
CA SER A 171 -25.82 1.00 -44.67
C SER A 171 -24.80 0.64 -43.61
N LYS A 172 -23.63 1.27 -43.65
CA LYS A 172 -22.47 0.93 -42.82
C LYS A 172 -22.08 2.09 -41.92
N MET A 173 -21.59 1.79 -40.73
CA MET A 173 -20.98 2.76 -39.84
C MET A 173 -19.78 2.17 -39.08
N GLN A 174 -18.79 3.01 -38.78
CA GLN A 174 -17.59 2.62 -38.04
C GLN A 174 -17.71 2.97 -36.56
N LEU A 175 -17.71 1.94 -35.69
CA LEU A 175 -17.67 2.12 -34.25
C LEU A 175 -16.25 1.89 -33.72
N ILE A 176 -15.73 2.85 -32.96
CA ILE A 176 -14.46 2.74 -32.24
C ILE A 176 -14.77 2.84 -30.74
N VAL A 177 -14.46 1.78 -30.00
CA VAL A 177 -14.61 1.74 -28.54
C VAL A 177 -13.22 1.89 -27.91
N LYS A 178 -13.01 3.00 -27.20
CA LYS A 178 -11.80 3.21 -26.40
C LYS A 178 -11.92 2.45 -25.09
N ASP A 179 -10.98 1.57 -24.80
CA ASP A 179 -11.00 0.70 -23.62
C ASP A 179 -9.61 0.66 -22.96
N VAL A 180 -9.51 -0.09 -21.87
CA VAL A 180 -8.20 -0.53 -21.33
C VAL A 180 -7.51 -1.48 -22.32
N PRO A 181 -6.18 -1.64 -22.28
CA PRO A 181 -5.47 -2.52 -23.19
C PRO A 181 -5.90 -3.99 -23.01
N GLU A 182 -5.69 -4.79 -24.06
CA GLU A 182 -5.87 -6.24 -23.97
C GLU A 182 -4.75 -6.90 -23.15
N SER A 183 -4.94 -8.15 -22.75
CA SER A 183 -3.92 -8.91 -22.03
C SER A 183 -2.65 -9.09 -22.88
N PRO A 184 -1.46 -8.70 -22.39
CA PRO A 184 -0.20 -8.99 -23.06
C PRO A 184 -0.03 -10.50 -23.26
N LYS A 185 0.47 -10.89 -24.43
CA LYS A 185 0.77 -12.29 -24.70
C LYS A 185 2.13 -12.65 -24.11
N LEU A 186 2.11 -13.49 -23.09
CA LEU A 186 3.33 -14.00 -22.49
C LEU A 186 4.04 -14.96 -23.46
N LEU A 187 5.37 -14.80 -23.60
CA LEU A 187 6.21 -15.54 -24.54
C LEU A 187 7.01 -16.64 -23.84
N SER A 188 7.77 -16.30 -22.79
CA SER A 188 8.52 -17.26 -22.00
C SER A 188 8.72 -16.79 -20.56
N ILE A 189 8.95 -17.74 -19.66
CA ILE A 189 9.47 -17.51 -18.31
C ILE A 189 10.63 -18.45 -18.10
N ASP A 190 11.83 -17.88 -18.03
CA ASP A 190 13.06 -18.63 -17.78
C ASP A 190 13.53 -18.30 -16.37
N CYS A 191 13.51 -19.28 -15.46
CA CYS A 191 13.88 -19.03 -14.07
C CYS A 191 14.99 -19.95 -13.56
N ASN A 192 15.75 -19.42 -12.61
CA ASN A 192 16.78 -20.13 -11.88
C ASN A 192 16.51 -20.04 -10.36
N GLU A 193 17.51 -20.32 -9.51
CA GLU A 193 17.33 -20.28 -8.06
C GLU A 193 16.91 -18.92 -7.48
N ARG A 194 17.18 -17.80 -8.17
CA ARG A 194 17.02 -16.44 -7.60
C ARG A 194 16.43 -15.40 -8.55
N ARG A 195 16.23 -15.76 -9.82
CA ARG A 195 15.76 -14.82 -10.84
C ARG A 195 14.81 -15.52 -11.80
N ALA A 196 13.79 -14.80 -12.25
CA ALA A 196 13.02 -15.12 -13.43
C ALA A 196 13.21 -14.05 -14.49
N LEU A 197 13.42 -14.46 -15.72
CA LEU A 197 13.36 -13.64 -16.91
C LEU A 197 11.99 -13.85 -17.56
N VAL A 198 11.14 -12.83 -17.48
CA VAL A 198 9.77 -12.85 -18.00
C VAL A 198 9.76 -12.10 -19.32
N ARG A 199 9.28 -12.73 -20.40
CA ARG A 199 9.17 -12.11 -21.73
C ARG A 199 7.74 -12.08 -22.22
N TRP A 200 7.30 -10.96 -22.80
CA TRP A 200 5.96 -10.79 -23.35
C TRP A 200 5.96 -9.96 -24.64
N ALA A 201 4.92 -10.14 -25.45
CA ALA A 201 4.64 -9.30 -26.61
C ALA A 201 3.74 -8.11 -26.23
N ALA A 202 3.88 -7.02 -26.98
CA ALA A 202 3.04 -5.84 -26.85
C ALA A 202 1.55 -6.21 -26.93
N ALA A 203 0.73 -5.62 -26.06
CA ALA A 203 -0.72 -5.80 -26.09
C ALA A 203 -1.37 -4.92 -27.17
N TYR A 204 -2.57 -5.30 -27.60
CA TYR A 204 -3.42 -4.38 -28.36
C TYR A 204 -3.96 -3.30 -27.43
N ASP A 205 -3.84 -2.04 -27.85
CA ASP A 205 -4.07 -0.87 -27.00
C ASP A 205 -5.57 -0.51 -26.86
N ASN A 206 -6.45 -1.15 -27.63
CA ASN A 206 -7.87 -0.82 -27.74
C ASN A 206 -8.11 0.67 -28.06
N HIS A 207 -7.36 1.19 -29.03
CA HIS A 207 -7.48 2.56 -29.54
C HIS A 207 -7.14 3.65 -28.52
N GLU A 208 -6.37 3.31 -27.49
CA GLU A 208 -5.85 4.24 -26.50
C GLU A 208 -4.43 3.82 -26.07
N PRO A 209 -3.39 4.62 -26.36
CA PRO A 209 -1.99 4.21 -26.23
C PRO A 209 -1.62 3.66 -24.84
N ILE A 210 -0.94 2.51 -24.84
CA ILE A 210 -0.37 1.89 -23.65
C ILE A 210 0.72 2.81 -23.10
N LYS A 211 0.74 2.98 -21.77
CA LYS A 211 1.76 3.77 -21.07
C LYS A 211 2.85 2.90 -20.46
N LYS A 212 2.47 1.75 -19.92
CA LYS A 212 3.37 0.88 -19.15
C LYS A 212 2.84 -0.56 -19.09
N TYR A 213 3.74 -1.47 -18.74
CA TYR A 213 3.44 -2.84 -18.32
C TYR A 213 3.87 -3.05 -16.87
N THR A 214 3.06 -3.76 -16.11
CA THR A 214 3.38 -4.19 -14.74
C THR A 214 3.50 -5.70 -14.73
N VAL A 215 4.63 -6.22 -14.26
CA VAL A 215 4.82 -7.65 -13.98
C VAL A 215 4.50 -7.88 -12.52
N GLU A 216 3.58 -8.79 -12.26
CA GLU A 216 3.19 -9.20 -10.92
C GLU A 216 3.42 -10.70 -10.74
N TYR A 217 3.67 -11.11 -9.50
CA TYR A 217 3.68 -12.52 -9.14
C TYR A 217 2.83 -12.79 -7.91
N GLU A 218 2.31 -14.01 -7.82
CA GLU A 218 1.82 -14.61 -6.58
C GLU A 218 2.71 -15.81 -6.22
N THR A 219 2.66 -16.22 -4.96
CA THR A 219 3.38 -17.41 -4.48
C THR A 219 2.39 -18.45 -3.98
N ALA A 220 2.79 -19.73 -3.95
CA ALA A 220 1.98 -20.78 -3.35
C ALA A 220 1.67 -20.54 -1.85
N PHE A 221 2.47 -19.73 -1.15
CA PHE A 221 2.26 -19.35 0.25
C PHE A 221 1.21 -18.25 0.42
N HIS A 222 1.10 -17.33 -0.55
CA HIS A 222 0.17 -16.20 -0.53
C HIS A 222 -0.75 -16.25 -1.76
N LYS A 223 -1.66 -17.24 -1.79
CA LYS A 223 -2.62 -17.39 -2.88
C LYS A 223 -3.56 -16.18 -2.97
N ASN A 224 -3.84 -15.73 -4.19
CA ASN A 224 -4.69 -14.56 -4.47
C ASN A 224 -4.10 -13.21 -4.02
N VAL A 225 -2.84 -13.15 -3.60
CA VAL A 225 -2.14 -11.91 -3.29
C VAL A 225 -1.09 -11.67 -4.36
N TRP A 226 -1.38 -10.72 -5.26
CA TRP A 226 -0.49 -10.35 -6.35
C TRP A 226 0.43 -9.21 -5.91
N ILE A 227 1.73 -9.44 -6.02
CA ILE A 227 2.77 -8.50 -5.62
C ILE A 227 3.39 -7.89 -6.89
N PRO A 228 3.44 -6.56 -7.01
CA PRO A 228 4.11 -5.91 -8.14
C PRO A 228 5.62 -6.11 -8.03
N ALA A 229 6.20 -6.66 -9.09
CA ALA A 229 7.61 -7.01 -9.13
C ALA A 229 8.46 -5.96 -9.88
N LEU A 230 7.95 -5.50 -11.02
CA LEU A 230 8.58 -4.49 -11.85
C LEU A 230 7.51 -3.77 -12.68
N THR A 231 7.77 -2.52 -13.02
CA THR A 231 7.02 -1.76 -14.02
C THR A 231 7.96 -1.33 -15.14
N GLU A 232 7.56 -1.61 -16.38
CA GLU A 232 8.29 -1.25 -17.60
C GLU A 232 7.49 -0.20 -18.38
N GLU A 233 8.13 0.88 -18.83
CA GLU A 233 7.46 1.89 -19.65
C GLU A 233 7.26 1.42 -21.10
N GLN A 234 6.20 1.90 -21.74
CA GLN A 234 5.96 1.59 -23.16
C GLN A 234 7.02 2.25 -24.05
N THR A 235 7.56 1.48 -24.97
CA THR A 235 8.45 1.94 -26.05
C THR A 235 7.92 1.48 -27.42
N ASP A 236 8.60 1.83 -28.52
CA ASP A 236 8.25 1.37 -29.88
C ASP A 236 8.54 -0.13 -30.12
N GLN A 237 8.99 -0.85 -29.09
CA GLN A 237 9.29 -2.27 -29.16
C GLN A 237 8.02 -3.11 -29.23
N LYS A 238 8.12 -4.25 -29.93
CA LYS A 238 7.02 -5.23 -30.05
C LYS A 238 7.09 -6.33 -28.98
N THR A 239 8.22 -6.43 -28.29
CA THR A 239 8.53 -7.46 -27.29
C THR A 239 9.29 -6.81 -26.14
N PHE A 240 9.00 -7.25 -24.93
CA PHE A 240 9.54 -6.72 -23.69
C PHE A 240 10.04 -7.86 -22.82
N GLU A 241 11.00 -7.54 -21.95
CA GLU A 241 11.55 -8.49 -20.98
C GLU A 241 11.82 -7.83 -19.63
N ALA A 242 11.66 -8.61 -18.55
CA ALA A 242 11.90 -8.17 -17.19
C ALA A 242 12.65 -9.23 -16.39
N VAL A 243 13.67 -8.81 -15.63
CA VAL A 243 14.38 -9.68 -14.68
C VAL A 243 13.81 -9.45 -13.29
N ILE A 244 13.17 -10.48 -12.74
CA ILE A 244 12.52 -10.46 -11.43
C ILE A 244 13.37 -11.22 -10.42
N ASN A 245 13.66 -10.62 -9.26
CA ASN A 245 14.34 -11.30 -8.16
C ASN A 245 13.36 -12.24 -7.44
N LEU A 246 13.80 -13.46 -7.16
CA LEU A 246 13.04 -14.54 -6.56
C LEU A 246 13.76 -15.08 -5.32
N SER A 247 12.98 -15.74 -4.47
CA SER A 247 13.48 -16.57 -3.39
C SER A 247 13.58 -18.04 -3.85
N PRO A 248 14.60 -18.80 -3.41
CA PRO A 248 14.71 -20.24 -3.61
C PRO A 248 13.56 -21.00 -2.95
N TRP A 249 13.26 -22.18 -3.47
CA TRP A 249 12.17 -23.04 -3.03
C TRP A 249 10.79 -22.37 -2.92
N VAL A 250 10.41 -21.61 -3.94
CA VAL A 250 9.09 -20.99 -4.03
C VAL A 250 8.46 -21.29 -5.39
N ASN A 251 7.17 -21.62 -5.34
CA ASN A 251 6.34 -21.73 -6.53
C ASN A 251 5.72 -20.36 -6.84
N TYR A 252 6.22 -19.72 -7.89
CA TYR A 252 5.74 -18.45 -8.40
C TYR A 252 4.78 -18.65 -9.57
N THR A 253 3.72 -17.85 -9.62
CA THR A 253 2.90 -17.66 -10.82
C THR A 253 3.02 -16.20 -11.23
N PHE A 254 3.37 -15.95 -12.50
CA PHE A 254 3.49 -14.58 -13.01
C PHE A 254 2.29 -14.19 -13.87
N ARG A 255 2.00 -12.88 -13.88
CA ARG A 255 1.12 -12.25 -14.86
C ARG A 255 1.67 -10.90 -15.27
N VAL A 256 1.32 -10.48 -16.49
CA VAL A 256 1.67 -9.15 -17.01
C VAL A 256 0.39 -8.39 -17.30
N ILE A 257 0.37 -7.12 -16.89
CA ILE A 257 -0.76 -6.20 -17.04
C ILE A 257 -0.28 -5.02 -17.88
N ALA A 258 -1.01 -4.69 -18.93
CA ALA A 258 -0.80 -3.45 -19.69
C ALA A 258 -1.75 -2.36 -19.20
N SER A 259 -1.26 -1.13 -19.08
CA SER A 259 -2.05 -0.01 -18.56
C SER A 259 -2.00 1.18 -19.50
N ASN A 260 -3.14 1.84 -19.69
CA ASN A 260 -3.25 3.12 -20.39
C ASN A 260 -3.94 4.16 -19.49
N LYS A 261 -4.31 5.33 -20.04
CA LYS A 261 -4.97 6.38 -19.24
C LYS A 261 -6.37 6.02 -18.74
N ARG A 262 -6.99 4.96 -19.28
CA ARG A 262 -8.31 4.47 -18.87
C ARG A 262 -8.22 3.47 -17.71
N GLY A 263 -7.04 2.91 -17.46
CA GLY A 263 -6.77 2.01 -16.35
C GLY A 263 -5.99 0.78 -16.79
N ASP A 264 -6.04 -0.23 -15.92
CA ASP A 264 -5.33 -1.48 -16.09
C ASP A 264 -6.16 -2.47 -16.93
N GLY A 265 -5.49 -3.09 -17.90
CA GLY A 265 -6.05 -4.15 -18.74
C GLY A 265 -6.30 -5.45 -17.96
N THR A 266 -6.97 -6.41 -18.59
CA THR A 266 -7.12 -7.75 -18.00
C THR A 266 -5.74 -8.43 -17.89
N PRO A 267 -5.42 -9.09 -16.78
CA PRO A 267 -4.14 -9.81 -16.69
C PRO A 267 -4.06 -10.97 -17.68
N GLY A 268 -2.88 -11.21 -18.25
CA GLY A 268 -2.65 -12.41 -19.06
C GLY A 268 -2.59 -13.67 -18.20
N TYR A 269 -3.66 -14.46 -18.16
CA TYR A 269 -3.81 -15.67 -17.31
C TYR A 269 -3.30 -16.97 -17.95
N LEU A 270 -2.20 -16.96 -18.68
CA LEU A 270 -1.54 -18.23 -19.01
C LEU A 270 -0.77 -18.68 -17.77
N LYS A 271 -0.99 -19.94 -17.32
CA LYS A 271 -0.39 -20.59 -16.14
C LYS A 271 1.14 -20.64 -16.25
N ALA A 272 1.78 -19.49 -16.13
CA ALA A 272 3.19 -19.34 -16.29
C ALA A 272 3.82 -19.44 -14.91
N THR A 273 3.98 -20.69 -14.49
CA THR A 273 4.51 -21.04 -13.19
C THR A 273 6.00 -21.30 -13.28
N CYS A 274 6.74 -20.82 -12.30
CA CYS A 274 8.14 -21.13 -12.09
C CYS A 274 8.31 -21.71 -10.68
N GLN A 275 8.96 -22.86 -10.58
CA GLN A 275 9.40 -23.42 -9.30
C GLN A 275 10.91 -23.21 -9.19
N THR A 276 11.34 -22.41 -8.22
CA THR A 276 12.77 -22.23 -7.95
C THR A 276 13.29 -23.44 -7.15
N PRO A 277 14.48 -23.98 -7.49
CA PRO A 277 15.08 -25.07 -6.72
C PRO A 277 15.41 -24.64 -5.28
N PRO A 278 15.53 -25.58 -4.34
CA PRO A 278 16.02 -25.29 -2.99
C PRO A 278 17.50 -24.88 -3.00
N SER A 279 17.86 -24.00 -2.08
CA SER A 279 19.23 -23.49 -1.90
C SER A 279 19.52 -23.26 -0.42
N TYR A 280 20.77 -22.95 -0.04
CA TYR A 280 21.13 -22.59 1.33
C TYR A 280 20.37 -21.33 1.79
N PRO A 281 19.98 -21.21 3.07
CA PRO A 281 19.46 -19.95 3.59
C PRO A 281 20.51 -18.83 3.39
N TYR A 282 20.05 -17.61 3.09
CA TYR A 282 20.92 -16.45 2.87
C TYR A 282 20.51 -15.26 3.73
N THR A 283 19.62 -15.48 4.68
CA THR A 283 19.29 -14.56 5.76
C THR A 283 19.32 -15.36 7.06
N ASN A 284 19.73 -14.69 8.14
CA ASN A 284 19.55 -15.17 9.50
C ASN A 284 18.47 -14.31 10.16
N PRO A 285 17.80 -14.81 11.23
CA PRO A 285 16.86 -14.01 12.01
C PRO A 285 17.45 -12.67 12.42
N LYS A 286 16.58 -11.66 12.45
CA LYS A 286 16.90 -10.29 12.87
C LYS A 286 15.96 -9.90 14.00
N ASN A 287 16.46 -9.12 14.95
CA ASN A 287 15.77 -8.74 16.19
C ASN A 287 15.68 -9.87 17.23
N VAL A 288 16.64 -10.81 17.20
CA VAL A 288 16.80 -11.79 18.27
C VAL A 288 17.01 -11.04 19.58
N SER A 289 16.12 -11.30 20.53
CA SER A 289 16.29 -10.90 21.93
C SER A 289 16.86 -12.08 22.71
N ALA A 290 17.68 -11.79 23.72
CA ALA A 290 18.22 -12.80 24.64
C ALA A 290 18.24 -12.19 26.06
N ALA A 291 17.23 -12.46 26.88
CA ALA A 291 17.15 -11.83 28.20
C ALA A 291 16.40 -12.69 29.22
N GLY A 292 17.11 -13.18 30.25
CA GLY A 292 16.61 -14.09 31.26
C GLY A 292 15.47 -13.52 32.10
N THR A 293 14.48 -14.37 32.36
CA THR A 293 13.34 -14.05 33.24
C THR A 293 13.50 -14.65 34.63
N GLU A 294 14.15 -15.82 34.75
CA GLU A 294 14.42 -16.53 36.00
C GLU A 294 15.92 -16.76 36.19
N LYS A 295 16.35 -17.00 37.44
CA LYS A 295 17.75 -17.02 37.92
C LYS A 295 18.74 -17.92 37.16
N ASP A 296 18.23 -18.82 36.34
CA ASP A 296 18.96 -19.87 35.62
C ASP A 296 18.53 -20.00 34.15
N ASN A 297 17.80 -19.01 33.62
CA ASN A 297 17.22 -19.12 32.29
C ASN A 297 17.61 -17.98 31.33
N LEU A 298 17.53 -18.28 30.03
CA LEU A 298 17.67 -17.32 28.94
C LEU A 298 16.64 -17.62 27.83
N PRO A 299 15.56 -16.83 27.70
CA PRO A 299 14.64 -16.89 26.58
C PRO A 299 15.23 -16.20 25.34
N MET A 300 14.90 -16.71 24.15
CA MET A 300 15.35 -16.14 22.86
C MET A 300 14.25 -16.11 21.82
N SER A 301 14.16 -15.05 20.99
CA SER A 301 13.17 -14.91 19.91
C SER A 301 13.65 -15.30 18.51
N LYS A 302 12.70 -15.48 17.58
CA LYS A 302 12.93 -16.03 16.25
C LYS A 302 12.17 -15.29 15.13
N GLU A 303 12.87 -14.79 14.12
CA GLU A 303 12.28 -14.15 12.93
C GLU A 303 12.76 -14.76 11.57
N GLU A 304 11.85 -14.81 10.58
CA GLU A 304 11.99 -15.18 9.14
C GLU A 304 12.35 -16.65 8.77
N CYS A 305 11.55 -17.28 7.88
CA CYS A 305 11.72 -18.65 7.37
C CYS A 305 11.69 -18.71 5.83
N ASN A 306 12.68 -19.38 5.22
CA ASN A 306 12.90 -19.45 3.76
C ASN A 306 13.21 -20.89 3.23
N GLY A 307 12.44 -21.93 3.62
CA GLY A 307 12.57 -23.29 3.02
C GLY A 307 11.92 -24.46 3.78
N GLU A 308 12.03 -25.69 3.24
CA GLU A 308 11.58 -26.95 3.88
C GLU A 308 12.59 -27.49 4.91
N ARG A 309 12.10 -28.20 5.94
CA ARG A 309 12.87 -28.64 7.14
C ARG A 309 13.71 -27.52 7.73
N PHE A 310 13.14 -26.31 7.68
CA PHE A 310 13.76 -25.13 8.21
C PHE A 310 13.76 -25.22 9.74
N ARG A 311 14.93 -25.01 10.31
CA ARG A 311 15.21 -25.06 11.75
C ARG A 311 16.27 -24.02 12.09
N TYR A 312 16.46 -23.71 13.35
CA TYR A 312 17.61 -22.90 13.76
C TYR A 312 18.67 -23.72 14.41
N LEU A 313 19.90 -23.28 14.19
CA LEU A 313 21.00 -23.58 15.06
C LEU A 313 21.21 -22.36 15.96
N ILE A 314 20.99 -22.55 17.25
CA ILE A 314 21.28 -21.54 18.26
C ILE A 314 22.63 -21.88 18.87
N ARG A 315 23.52 -20.89 18.94
CA ARG A 315 24.80 -21.00 19.64
C ARG A 315 24.92 -19.90 20.67
N TYR A 316 25.41 -20.23 21.85
CA TYR A 316 25.64 -19.26 22.92
C TYR A 316 26.92 -19.56 23.68
N ARG A 317 27.49 -18.53 24.30
CA ARG A 317 28.61 -18.64 25.23
C ARG A 317 28.65 -17.45 26.17
N LEU A 318 29.33 -17.60 27.30
CA LEU A 318 29.66 -16.47 28.17
C LEU A 318 30.51 -15.44 27.39
N ASP A 319 30.26 -14.15 27.64
CA ASP A 319 31.04 -13.04 27.09
C ASP A 319 32.39 -12.90 27.83
N GLU A 320 33.18 -13.97 27.82
CA GLU A 320 34.41 -14.11 28.59
C GLU A 320 35.54 -14.69 27.72
N PRO A 321 36.81 -14.33 27.99
CA PRO A 321 37.95 -14.88 27.28
C PRO A 321 38.03 -16.40 27.46
N GLY A 322 38.06 -17.14 26.35
CA GLY A 322 38.20 -18.61 26.37
C GLY A 322 36.91 -19.41 26.59
N ALA A 323 35.74 -18.74 26.74
CA ALA A 323 34.46 -19.44 26.83
C ALA A 323 34.15 -20.23 25.55
N SER A 324 33.76 -21.50 25.73
CA SER A 324 33.39 -22.39 24.61
C SER A 324 31.95 -22.11 24.15
N TRP A 325 31.69 -22.33 22.87
CA TRP A 325 30.33 -22.25 22.30
C TRP A 325 29.55 -23.52 22.61
N GLU A 326 28.37 -23.34 23.18
CA GLU A 326 27.34 -24.36 23.25
C GLU A 326 26.37 -24.18 22.08
N GLU A 327 25.84 -25.28 21.54
CA GLU A 327 24.93 -25.25 20.39
C GLU A 327 23.80 -26.27 20.51
N PHE A 328 22.62 -25.90 20.02
CA PHE A 328 21.48 -26.82 19.88
C PHE A 328 20.58 -26.40 18.72
N GLU A 329 19.76 -27.34 18.23
CA GLU A 329 18.83 -27.12 17.13
C GLU A 329 17.38 -26.94 17.62
N VAL A 330 16.65 -26.06 16.95
CA VAL A 330 15.21 -25.81 17.17
C VAL A 330 14.47 -26.25 15.92
N GLU A 331 13.86 -27.44 15.99
CA GLU A 331 13.24 -28.09 14.82
C GLU A 331 11.94 -27.42 14.37
N ASP A 332 11.19 -26.80 15.29
CA ASP A 332 9.91 -26.16 14.95
C ASP A 332 10.14 -24.75 14.37
N PRO A 333 9.80 -24.53 13.08
CA PRO A 333 9.94 -23.23 12.46
C PRO A 333 8.86 -22.21 12.90
N LEU A 334 7.88 -22.58 13.72
CA LEU A 334 6.88 -21.65 14.25
C LEU A 334 7.12 -21.27 15.71
N GLN A 335 8.06 -21.94 16.38
CA GLN A 335 8.41 -21.64 17.76
C GLN A 335 9.03 -20.24 17.87
N ASP A 336 8.36 -19.37 18.62
CA ASP A 336 8.71 -17.96 18.76
C ASP A 336 9.67 -17.67 19.92
N HIS A 337 9.81 -18.61 20.87
CA HIS A 337 10.78 -18.53 21.94
C HIS A 337 11.38 -19.87 22.37
N VAL A 338 12.62 -19.85 22.87
CA VAL A 338 13.29 -21.00 23.50
C VAL A 338 13.92 -20.58 24.82
N VAL A 339 13.78 -21.41 25.85
CA VAL A 339 14.38 -21.20 27.17
C VAL A 339 15.58 -22.13 27.34
N ILE A 340 16.77 -21.55 27.50
CA ILE A 340 17.97 -22.28 27.95
C ILE A 340 17.92 -22.35 29.48
N ARG A 341 18.06 -23.53 30.08
CA ARG A 341 18.05 -23.74 31.54
C ARG A 341 19.45 -23.94 32.11
N ASP A 342 19.54 -24.00 33.44
CA ASP A 342 20.77 -24.32 34.19
C ASP A 342 21.92 -23.34 33.96
N GLN A 343 21.59 -22.06 33.72
CA GLN A 343 22.57 -21.01 33.50
C GLN A 343 23.00 -20.35 34.83
N PRO A 344 24.26 -19.89 34.97
CA PRO A 344 24.67 -19.06 36.09
C PRO A 344 23.87 -17.74 36.15
N THR A 345 23.61 -17.25 37.35
CA THR A 345 22.78 -16.06 37.59
C THR A 345 23.44 -14.77 37.09
N PHE A 346 22.64 -13.95 36.41
CA PHE A 346 23.01 -12.62 35.92
C PHE A 346 24.39 -12.53 35.25
N ARG A 347 24.64 -13.43 34.30
CA ARG A 347 25.86 -13.46 33.49
C ARG A 347 25.58 -13.01 32.07
N LYS A 348 26.57 -12.34 31.49
CA LYS A 348 26.52 -11.82 30.13
C LYS A 348 26.86 -12.92 29.12
N TYR A 349 26.01 -13.08 28.12
CA TYR A 349 26.13 -14.06 27.05
C TYR A 349 26.21 -13.38 25.68
N VAL A 350 26.93 -14.04 24.78
CA VAL A 350 26.86 -13.78 23.35
C VAL A 350 26.08 -14.91 22.70
N VAL A 351 25.05 -14.56 21.94
CA VAL A 351 24.13 -15.48 21.29
C VAL A 351 24.15 -15.27 19.78
N GLN A 352 24.09 -16.36 19.02
CA GLN A 352 23.94 -16.37 17.58
C GLN A 352 22.81 -17.30 17.19
N VAL A 353 21.97 -16.85 16.26
CA VAL A 353 20.89 -17.67 15.68
C VAL A 353 21.14 -17.79 14.19
N GLN A 354 21.33 -19.01 13.71
CA GLN A 354 21.61 -19.29 12.30
C GLN A 354 20.48 -20.10 11.69
N ALA A 355 19.99 -19.66 10.54
CA ALA A 355 18.99 -20.41 9.77
C ALA A 355 19.61 -21.66 9.15
N VAL A 356 18.91 -22.79 9.21
CA VAL A 356 19.34 -24.08 8.65
C VAL A 356 18.16 -24.71 7.93
N ASN A 357 18.39 -25.24 6.73
CA ASN A 357 17.37 -26.04 6.02
C ASN A 357 17.94 -27.41 5.61
N ALA A 358 17.22 -28.15 4.75
CA ALA A 358 17.67 -29.46 4.28
C ALA A 358 18.99 -29.44 3.47
N ILE A 359 19.39 -28.30 2.91
CA ILE A 359 20.63 -28.14 2.14
C ILE A 359 21.82 -27.84 3.07
N GLY A 360 21.60 -27.01 4.09
CA GLY A 360 22.62 -26.71 5.10
C GLY A 360 22.39 -25.43 5.88
N ARG A 361 23.44 -24.97 6.56
CA ARG A 361 23.46 -23.71 7.33
C ARG A 361 23.47 -22.50 6.41
N SER A 362 22.95 -21.38 6.90
CA SER A 362 22.95 -20.10 6.19
C SER A 362 24.34 -19.72 5.71
N LEU A 363 24.47 -19.25 4.47
CA LEU A 363 25.73 -18.74 3.91
C LEU A 363 26.16 -17.41 4.54
N MET A 364 25.22 -16.71 5.16
CA MET A 364 25.51 -15.48 5.89
C MET A 364 25.96 -15.79 7.31
N THR A 365 26.97 -15.09 7.78
CA THR A 365 27.40 -15.14 9.19
C THR A 365 26.28 -14.59 10.08
N PRO A 366 25.86 -15.30 11.14
CA PRO A 366 24.85 -14.80 12.07
C PRO A 366 25.36 -13.61 12.88
N GLU A 367 24.49 -12.64 13.12
CA GLU A 367 24.78 -11.52 14.02
C GLU A 367 24.99 -12.02 15.46
N MET A 368 25.76 -11.26 16.23
CA MET A 368 25.99 -11.52 17.64
C MET A 368 25.06 -10.65 18.48
N TYR A 369 24.23 -11.30 19.29
CA TYR A 369 23.31 -10.66 20.21
C TYR A 369 23.82 -10.79 21.64
N ILE A 370 23.74 -9.70 22.40
CA ILE A 370 24.14 -9.70 23.81
C ILE A 370 22.90 -9.96 24.66
N GLY A 371 23.00 -10.93 25.56
CA GLY A 371 21.97 -11.24 26.52
C GLY A 371 22.49 -11.40 27.94
N TYR A 372 21.59 -11.39 28.91
CA TYR A 372 21.90 -11.67 30.31
C TYR A 372 20.99 -12.79 30.81
N SER A 373 21.54 -13.76 31.54
CA SER A 373 20.70 -14.69 32.31
C SER A 373 19.95 -13.97 33.43
N GLY A 374 18.89 -14.58 33.97
CA GLY A 374 18.00 -13.88 34.89
C GLY A 374 18.67 -13.47 36.20
N GLN A 375 18.03 -12.49 36.86
CA GLN A 375 18.48 -11.90 38.12
C GLN A 375 17.98 -12.74 39.30
N ASP A 376 18.66 -12.63 40.43
CA ASP A 376 18.24 -13.26 41.69
C ASP A 376 18.38 -12.26 42.85
N ILE A 377 17.94 -12.64 44.04
CA ILE A 377 18.00 -11.83 45.25
C ILE A 377 19.48 -11.53 45.58
N PRO A 378 19.86 -10.25 45.85
CA PRO A 378 21.19 -9.92 46.35
C PRO A 378 21.50 -10.72 47.62
N VAL A 379 22.70 -11.29 47.73
CA VAL A 379 23.03 -12.22 48.84
C VAL A 379 23.83 -11.59 49.96
N ALA A 380 24.42 -10.41 49.75
CA ALA A 380 25.17 -9.69 50.77
C ALA A 380 24.42 -8.44 51.26
N ALA A 381 24.58 -8.15 52.55
CA ALA A 381 24.14 -6.90 53.17
C ALA A 381 25.34 -5.95 53.33
N PRO A 382 25.12 -4.62 53.30
CA PRO A 382 26.15 -3.65 53.64
C PRO A 382 26.66 -3.84 55.08
N GLU A 383 27.98 -3.76 55.27
CA GLU A 383 28.62 -3.89 56.57
C GLU A 383 28.98 -2.53 57.17
N ASN A 384 29.41 -2.52 58.44
CA ASN A 384 29.91 -1.34 59.16
C ASN A 384 28.97 -0.12 59.17
N VAL A 385 27.65 -0.37 59.23
CA VAL A 385 26.63 0.68 59.30
C VAL A 385 26.78 1.47 60.60
N LYS A 386 27.01 2.78 60.50
CA LYS A 386 27.24 3.66 61.66
C LYS A 386 26.71 5.08 61.41
N VAL A 387 26.44 5.79 62.50
CA VAL A 387 26.14 7.23 62.48
C VAL A 387 27.44 8.01 62.45
N THR A 388 27.60 8.91 61.49
CA THR A 388 28.79 9.76 61.35
C THR A 388 28.56 11.19 61.81
N GLU A 389 27.37 11.73 61.56
CA GLU A 389 27.02 13.10 61.89
C GLU A 389 25.55 13.23 62.30
N VAL A 390 25.30 14.04 63.32
CA VAL A 390 23.95 14.46 63.73
C VAL A 390 23.79 15.92 63.32
N ILE A 391 22.98 16.18 62.29
CA ILE A 391 22.87 17.52 61.68
C ILE A 391 22.02 18.43 62.57
N ASN A 392 20.85 17.95 62.98
CA ASN A 392 19.90 18.66 63.84
C ASN A 392 18.96 17.66 64.55
N SER A 393 17.92 18.15 65.24
CA SER A 393 16.96 17.31 65.96
C SER A 393 16.05 16.45 65.05
N THR A 394 16.11 16.62 63.73
CA THR A 394 15.28 15.90 62.76
C THR A 394 16.08 15.20 61.66
N SER A 395 17.42 15.30 61.66
CA SER A 395 18.27 14.80 60.58
C SER A 395 19.60 14.21 61.04
N ILE A 396 19.94 13.02 60.55
CA ILE A 396 21.15 12.24 60.91
C ILE A 396 21.79 11.67 59.63
N VAL A 397 23.12 11.60 59.59
CA VAL A 397 23.90 10.99 58.50
C VAL A 397 24.34 9.57 58.89
N LEU A 398 24.07 8.62 58.00
CA LEU A 398 24.54 7.24 58.10
C LEU A 398 25.63 6.97 57.07
N GLU A 399 26.60 6.13 57.45
CA GLU A 399 27.67 5.59 56.58
C GLU A 399 27.66 4.05 56.64
N TRP A 400 27.99 3.39 55.53
CA TRP A 400 28.13 1.93 55.41
C TRP A 400 29.20 1.55 54.37
N ASP A 401 29.62 0.28 54.34
CA ASP A 401 30.55 -0.24 53.33
C ASP A 401 29.83 -0.74 52.07
N HIS A 402 30.50 -0.64 50.92
CA HIS A 402 29.95 -1.15 49.66
C HIS A 402 29.85 -2.67 49.65
N VAL A 403 28.77 -3.20 49.08
CA VAL A 403 28.64 -4.64 48.81
C VAL A 403 29.45 -5.02 47.57
N ASP A 404 29.94 -6.26 47.54
CA ASP A 404 30.61 -6.81 46.36
C ASP A 404 29.63 -6.79 45.15
N PRO A 405 30.02 -6.24 43.98
CA PRO A 405 29.16 -6.24 42.80
C PRO A 405 28.59 -7.62 42.42
N ASP A 406 29.37 -8.69 42.59
CA ASP A 406 28.94 -10.06 42.26
C ASP A 406 27.85 -10.58 43.22
N SER A 407 27.80 -10.04 44.44
CA SER A 407 26.78 -10.38 45.44
C SER A 407 25.40 -9.80 45.14
N VAL A 408 25.32 -8.80 44.24
CA VAL A 408 24.05 -8.13 43.87
C VAL A 408 23.19 -9.03 42.98
N ARG A 409 23.82 -9.93 42.21
CA ARG A 409 23.15 -10.92 41.34
C ARG A 409 22.10 -10.29 40.40
N GLY A 410 22.39 -9.09 39.92
CA GLY A 410 21.49 -8.28 39.10
C GLY A 410 22.05 -6.91 38.77
N HIS A 411 21.27 -6.10 38.05
CA HIS A 411 21.61 -4.69 37.82
C HIS A 411 21.53 -3.93 39.14
N PHE A 412 22.66 -3.41 39.62
CA PHE A 412 22.73 -2.77 40.93
C PHE A 412 22.08 -1.38 40.92
N TYR A 413 20.99 -1.19 41.67
CA TYR A 413 20.25 0.08 41.73
C TYR A 413 20.63 0.93 42.95
N GLY A 414 21.22 0.32 43.98
CA GLY A 414 21.78 1.03 45.12
C GLY A 414 21.36 0.44 46.46
N TYR A 415 21.22 1.30 47.46
CA TYR A 415 20.92 0.92 48.83
C TYR A 415 19.57 1.49 49.29
N LYS A 416 18.84 0.69 50.06
CA LYS A 416 17.63 1.11 50.80
C LYS A 416 17.95 1.17 52.28
N ILE A 417 17.76 2.34 52.88
CA ILE A 417 17.89 2.55 54.32
C ILE A 417 16.50 2.50 54.92
N LEU A 418 16.25 1.49 55.76
CA LEU A 418 14.97 1.26 56.43
C LEU A 418 15.04 1.82 57.85
N CYS A 419 14.23 2.83 58.16
CA CYS A 419 14.23 3.50 59.46
C CYS A 419 12.84 3.37 60.14
N TRP A 420 12.78 2.70 61.29
CA TRP A 420 11.56 2.49 62.06
C TRP A 420 11.56 3.30 63.34
N LEU A 421 10.51 4.06 63.61
CA LEU A 421 10.32 4.69 64.93
C LEU A 421 10.02 3.61 65.97
N ILE A 422 10.71 3.63 67.10
CA ILE A 422 10.47 2.70 68.21
C ILE A 422 10.07 3.43 69.49
N ASN A 423 9.26 2.78 70.32
CA ASN A 423 8.91 3.28 71.65
C ASN A 423 9.95 2.86 72.70
N ASP A 424 9.77 3.32 73.94
CA ASP A 424 10.66 3.02 75.08
C ASP A 424 10.74 1.51 75.40
N ALA A 425 9.75 0.72 74.96
CA ALA A 425 9.74 -0.74 75.07
C ALA A 425 10.45 -1.45 73.91
N GLY A 426 11.09 -0.71 73.00
CA GLY A 426 11.80 -1.22 71.83
C GLY A 426 10.89 -1.73 70.71
N LYS A 427 9.57 -1.47 70.77
CA LYS A 427 8.60 -1.89 69.75
C LYS A 427 8.42 -0.82 68.68
N ARG A 428 8.30 -1.27 67.43
CA ARG A 428 8.02 -0.40 66.27
C ARG A 428 6.66 0.27 66.43
N VAL A 429 6.64 1.59 66.23
CA VAL A 429 5.45 2.44 66.38
C VAL A 429 4.72 2.63 65.05
N THR A 430 5.44 2.52 63.93
CA THR A 430 4.89 2.63 62.58
C THR A 430 4.66 1.26 61.94
N ASP A 431 3.70 1.17 61.01
CA ASP A 431 3.41 -0.06 60.24
C ASP A 431 4.39 -0.29 59.08
N LYS A 432 5.07 0.78 58.63
CA LYS A 432 6.08 0.75 57.56
C LYS A 432 7.33 1.53 57.98
N PRO A 433 8.52 1.15 57.51
CA PRO A 433 9.71 1.95 57.71
C PRO A 433 9.64 3.20 56.83
N LYS A 434 10.28 4.27 57.29
CA LYS A 434 10.73 5.33 56.40
C LYS A 434 11.89 4.78 55.56
N VAL A 435 11.77 4.89 54.24
CA VAL A 435 12.79 4.39 53.29
C VAL A 435 13.53 5.58 52.70
N THR A 436 14.86 5.59 52.85
CA THR A 436 15.74 6.51 52.12
C THR A 436 16.52 5.71 51.08
N LEU A 437 16.64 6.24 49.86
CA LEU A 437 17.37 5.60 48.78
C LEU A 437 18.73 6.26 48.61
N ALA A 438 19.75 5.45 48.40
CA ALA A 438 21.09 5.91 48.02
C ALA A 438 21.53 5.19 46.74
N PRO A 439 22.13 5.90 45.77
CA PRO A 439 22.60 5.28 44.53
C PRO A 439 23.79 4.33 44.79
N PRO A 440 24.17 3.49 43.81
CA PRO A 440 25.20 2.45 43.96
C PRO A 440 26.58 2.96 44.40
N THR A 441 26.91 4.18 43.99
CA THR A 441 28.21 4.83 44.24
C THR A 441 28.29 5.51 45.60
N GLU A 442 27.16 5.65 46.29
CA GLU A 442 27.12 6.34 47.58
C GLU A 442 27.31 5.34 48.72
N ARG A 443 28.04 5.82 49.74
CA ARG A 443 28.28 5.10 50.99
C ARG A 443 27.69 5.82 52.19
N THR A 444 26.98 6.93 51.94
CA THR A 444 26.34 7.75 52.95
C THR A 444 24.94 8.17 52.54
N ALA A 445 24.03 8.32 53.50
CA ALA A 445 22.72 8.92 53.29
C ALA A 445 22.28 9.78 54.47
N VAL A 446 21.54 10.84 54.17
CA VAL A 446 20.92 11.71 55.17
C VAL A 446 19.50 11.22 55.43
N LEU A 447 19.26 10.74 56.65
CA LEU A 447 17.91 10.50 57.16
C LEU A 447 17.32 11.84 57.57
N LYS A 448 16.28 12.31 56.85
CA LYS A 448 15.57 13.57 57.14
C LYS A 448 14.24 13.29 57.84
N ASP A 449 13.50 14.34 58.22
CA ASP A 449 12.16 14.34 58.85
C ASP A 449 11.98 13.27 59.94
N LEU A 450 12.96 13.19 60.85
CA LEU A 450 12.87 12.41 62.07
C LEU A 450 12.18 13.25 63.16
N GLN A 451 11.53 12.59 64.11
CA GLN A 451 10.94 13.22 65.28
C GLN A 451 12.04 13.55 66.28
N PRO A 452 12.08 14.76 66.87
CA PRO A 452 13.00 15.09 67.96
C PRO A 452 12.81 14.19 69.19
N MET A 453 13.88 14.03 69.98
CA MET A 453 13.89 13.21 71.21
C MET A 453 13.26 11.81 71.01
N SER A 454 13.49 11.19 69.86
CA SER A 454 12.88 9.91 69.50
C SER A 454 13.94 8.91 69.08
N THR A 455 13.72 7.63 69.40
CA THR A 455 14.64 6.56 69.03
C THR A 455 14.12 5.80 67.82
N TYR A 456 15.03 5.51 66.89
CA TYR A 456 14.76 4.78 65.67
C TYR A 456 15.64 3.54 65.56
N GLN A 457 15.09 2.46 65.00
CA GLN A 457 15.81 1.26 64.61
C GLN A 457 16.05 1.32 63.09
N THR A 458 17.32 1.31 62.66
CA THR A 458 17.69 1.47 61.25
C THR A 458 18.59 0.35 60.74
N ALA A 459 18.40 -0.07 59.49
CA ALA A 459 19.29 -0.97 58.76
C ALA A 459 19.40 -0.56 57.28
N VAL A 460 20.45 -1.00 56.62
CA VAL A 460 20.70 -0.77 55.19
C VAL A 460 20.65 -2.10 54.46
N LEU A 461 20.06 -2.14 53.27
CA LEU A 461 20.10 -3.30 52.37
C LEU A 461 20.48 -2.86 50.96
N ALA A 462 21.17 -3.73 50.21
CA ALA A 462 21.41 -3.55 48.79
C ALA A 462 20.21 -4.06 47.98
N TYR A 463 19.87 -3.41 46.87
CA TYR A 463 18.79 -3.86 45.98
C TYR A 463 19.18 -3.77 44.52
N ASN A 464 18.63 -4.69 43.73
CA ASN A 464 18.77 -4.71 42.28
C ASN A 464 17.44 -4.32 41.61
N SER A 465 17.38 -4.36 40.28
CA SER A 465 16.18 -3.97 39.52
C SER A 465 14.91 -4.77 39.84
N MET A 466 15.05 -5.96 40.45
CA MET A 466 13.93 -6.90 40.67
C MET A 466 13.72 -7.26 42.14
N HIS A 467 14.77 -7.24 42.97
CA HIS A 467 14.77 -7.83 44.30
C HIS A 467 15.53 -7.00 45.35
N ASP A 468 15.06 -7.08 46.60
CA ASP A 468 15.70 -6.52 47.79
C ASP A 468 16.57 -7.58 48.46
N GLY A 469 17.82 -7.23 48.78
CA GLY A 469 18.75 -8.09 49.51
C GLY A 469 18.48 -8.16 51.02
N PRO A 470 19.31 -8.91 51.76
CA PRO A 470 19.23 -8.97 53.21
C PRO A 470 19.57 -7.62 53.86
N THR A 471 18.94 -7.34 54.99
CA THR A 471 19.27 -6.17 55.82
C THR A 471 20.59 -6.38 56.55
N SER A 472 21.35 -5.29 56.71
CA SER A 472 22.47 -5.20 57.64
C SER A 472 22.02 -5.48 59.09
N SER A 473 22.97 -5.59 60.01
CA SER A 473 22.65 -5.50 61.43
C SER A 473 21.89 -4.21 61.74
N TRP A 474 20.83 -4.32 62.53
CA TRP A 474 20.04 -3.16 62.97
C TRP A 474 20.84 -2.34 63.98
N ILE A 475 20.87 -1.02 63.78
CA ILE A 475 21.42 -0.06 64.73
C ILE A 475 20.32 0.84 65.30
N TYR A 476 20.57 1.40 66.48
CA TYR A 476 19.64 2.31 67.14
C TYR A 476 20.19 3.74 67.09
N ILE A 477 19.35 4.69 66.68
CA ILE A 477 19.70 6.10 66.60
C ILE A 477 18.69 6.90 67.41
N THR A 478 19.16 7.83 68.25
CA THR A 478 18.29 8.72 69.03
C THR A 478 18.53 10.14 68.58
N THR A 479 17.46 10.83 68.19
CA THR A 479 17.54 12.23 67.77
C THR A 479 17.70 13.17 68.98
N PRO A 480 18.47 14.26 68.86
CA PRO A 480 18.58 15.26 69.91
C PRO A 480 17.24 15.93 70.24
N GLU A 481 17.17 16.54 71.43
CA GLU A 481 16.07 17.43 71.79
C GLU A 481 16.02 18.63 70.83
N GLY A 482 14.84 18.87 70.25
CA GLY A 482 14.61 20.07 69.45
C GLY A 482 14.54 21.29 70.36
N ARG A 483 15.37 22.31 70.13
CA ARG A 483 15.15 23.61 70.77
C ARG A 483 13.76 24.09 70.35
N THR A 484 12.96 24.56 71.31
CA THR A 484 11.82 25.43 71.03
C THR A 484 12.35 26.74 70.47
N THR A 485 12.66 26.77 69.18
CA THR A 485 12.88 28.00 68.45
C THR A 485 11.54 28.71 68.32
N GLU A 486 11.46 29.95 68.83
CA GLU A 486 10.50 30.94 68.35
C GLU A 486 10.42 30.82 66.83
N GLN A 487 9.20 30.82 66.29
CA GLN A 487 8.89 30.70 64.86
C GLN A 487 10.00 31.30 64.00
N GLU A 488 10.76 30.45 63.32
CA GLU A 488 11.66 30.87 62.26
C GLU A 488 10.80 31.62 61.25
N LYS A 489 11.06 32.91 61.13
CA LYS A 489 10.31 33.80 60.27
C LYS A 489 10.79 33.52 58.85
N GLU A 490 10.06 32.70 58.09
CA GLU A 490 10.27 32.57 56.65
C GLU A 490 9.95 33.92 56.00
N GLU A 491 10.99 34.62 55.54
CA GLU A 491 10.85 35.84 54.74
C GLU A 491 11.20 35.49 53.28
N GLU A 492 10.18 35.30 52.46
CA GLU A 492 10.33 35.11 51.01
C GLU A 492 10.41 36.47 50.30
N THR A 493 11.36 36.62 49.38
CA THR A 493 11.50 37.83 48.56
C THR A 493 11.51 37.50 47.08
N TRP A 494 10.58 38.10 46.34
CA TRP A 494 10.44 37.90 44.89
C TRP A 494 11.39 38.80 44.10
N VAL A 495 12.20 38.19 43.23
CA VAL A 495 13.09 38.91 42.31
C VAL A 495 12.48 38.86 40.90
N PRO A 496 11.93 39.96 40.37
CA PRO A 496 11.11 39.95 39.14
C PRO A 496 11.87 39.66 37.85
N TYR A 497 13.21 39.58 37.88
CA TYR A 497 14.05 39.23 36.73
C TYR A 497 15.21 38.32 37.16
N PRO A 498 15.67 37.37 36.32
CA PRO A 498 16.78 36.49 36.66
C PRO A 498 18.04 37.29 37.02
N ARG A 499 18.59 37.04 38.20
CA ARG A 499 19.85 37.64 38.66
C ARG A 499 20.81 36.56 39.13
N SER A 500 22.10 36.78 38.88
CA SER A 500 23.18 35.90 39.34
C SER A 500 23.57 36.14 40.80
N PHE A 501 23.11 37.24 41.41
CA PHE A 501 23.34 37.56 42.81
C PHE A 501 22.16 38.37 43.39
N TYR A 502 21.91 38.19 44.68
CA TYR A 502 20.94 38.93 45.48
C TYR A 502 21.56 39.27 46.84
N LEU A 503 21.39 40.51 47.30
CA LEU A 503 21.89 40.98 48.59
C LEU A 503 20.73 41.10 49.57
N TYR A 504 20.82 40.38 50.69
CA TYR A 504 19.87 40.50 51.79
C TYR A 504 20.37 41.53 52.80
N GLU A 505 19.65 42.65 52.94
CA GLU A 505 20.15 43.85 53.64
C GLU A 505 20.02 43.77 55.18
N THR A 506 19.18 42.86 55.70
CA THR A 506 18.80 42.81 57.12
C THR A 506 19.23 41.51 57.80
N ALA A 507 20.54 41.21 57.81
CA ALA A 507 21.07 40.03 58.48
C ALA A 507 21.63 40.32 59.89
N LYS A 508 21.34 39.44 60.85
CA LYS A 508 21.86 39.51 62.22
C LYS A 508 23.26 38.87 62.29
N PRO A 509 24.24 39.50 62.93
CA PRO A 509 25.57 38.93 63.09
C PRO A 509 25.56 37.72 64.02
N ALA A 510 26.45 36.75 63.76
CA ALA A 510 26.58 35.49 64.49
C ALA A 510 25.35 34.57 64.45
N THR A 511 24.50 34.74 63.43
CA THR A 511 23.32 33.89 63.20
C THR A 511 23.55 32.97 62.00
N ARG A 512 23.07 31.73 62.10
CA ARG A 512 23.08 30.74 61.01
C ARG A 512 21.81 30.91 60.19
N TYR A 513 21.96 31.00 58.87
CA TYR A 513 20.84 31.14 57.93
C TYR A 513 20.82 29.96 56.98
N GLU A 514 19.65 29.37 56.76
CA GLU A 514 19.38 28.50 55.63
C GLU A 514 18.74 29.31 54.51
N ILE A 515 19.35 29.28 53.33
CA ILE A 515 18.87 30.00 52.15
C ILE A 515 18.42 28.97 51.13
N SER A 516 17.18 29.09 50.65
CA SER A 516 16.69 28.34 49.51
C SER A 516 16.47 29.26 48.30
N ILE A 517 16.82 28.78 47.11
CA ILE A 517 16.67 29.51 45.85
C ILE A 517 15.99 28.58 44.84
N TRP A 518 14.93 29.07 44.20
CA TRP A 518 14.27 28.40 43.09
C TRP A 518 13.85 29.41 42.03
N ALA A 519 13.57 28.92 40.83
CA ALA A 519 12.98 29.72 39.77
C ALA A 519 11.52 29.30 39.59
N GLU A 520 10.64 30.28 39.43
CA GLU A 520 9.25 30.04 39.06
C GLU A 520 9.04 30.41 37.59
N THR A 521 8.29 29.59 36.87
CA THR A 521 7.87 29.85 35.48
C THR A 521 6.35 29.77 35.38
N GLY A 522 5.77 30.10 34.22
CA GLY A 522 4.33 29.92 33.99
C GLY A 522 3.81 28.48 34.17
N GLY A 523 4.71 27.48 34.29
CA GLY A 523 4.38 26.08 34.58
C GLY A 523 4.51 25.68 36.07
N GLY A 524 4.86 26.61 36.96
CA GLY A 524 5.02 26.37 38.41
C GLY A 524 6.45 26.55 38.92
N GLU A 525 6.65 26.21 40.19
CA GLU A 525 7.92 26.31 40.90
C GLU A 525 8.89 25.18 40.49
N GLY A 526 10.13 25.55 40.18
CA GLY A 526 11.23 24.61 39.97
C GLY A 526 11.83 24.06 41.27
N GLU A 527 12.76 23.11 41.13
CA GLU A 527 13.44 22.48 42.27
C GLU A 527 14.23 23.49 43.10
N LYS A 528 14.11 23.40 44.44
CA LYS A 528 14.78 24.31 45.39
C LYS A 528 16.22 23.88 45.62
N ALA A 529 17.17 24.80 45.44
CA ALA A 529 18.56 24.64 45.84
C ALA A 529 18.77 25.26 47.22
N TYR A 530 19.46 24.57 48.13
CA TYR A 530 19.64 24.99 49.52
C TYR A 530 21.11 25.26 49.84
N LYS A 531 21.37 26.27 50.67
CA LYS A 531 22.70 26.55 51.22
C LYS A 531 22.61 27.15 52.62
N ILE A 532 23.41 26.60 53.53
CA ILE A 532 23.51 27.10 54.90
C ILE A 532 24.73 28.01 55.01
N ILE A 533 24.54 29.22 55.54
CA ILE A 533 25.62 30.19 55.77
C ILE A 533 25.67 30.61 57.25
N LEU A 534 26.87 30.86 57.75
CA LEU A 534 27.11 31.44 59.07
C LEU A 534 27.73 32.82 58.89
N LEU A 535 27.06 33.87 59.36
CA LEU A 535 27.59 35.23 59.28
C LEU A 535 28.47 35.51 60.50
N ASN A 536 29.79 35.51 60.28
CA ASN A 536 30.76 35.83 61.33
C ASN A 536 30.68 37.32 61.72
N ARG A 537 30.92 37.64 63.01
CA ARG A 537 31.13 39.04 63.44
C ARG A 537 32.39 39.57 62.74
N LYS A 538 32.27 40.70 62.05
CA LYS A 538 33.43 41.53 61.69
C LYS A 538 33.85 42.36 62.88
#